data_AF-A0A7K3DNC9-F1
#
_entry.id   AF-A0A7K3DNC9-F1
#
_cell.length_a   1.000
_cell.length_b   1.000
_cell.length_c   1.000
_cell.angle_alpha   90.00
_cell.angle_beta   90.00
_cell.angle_gamma   90.00
#
_symmetry.space_group_name_H-M   'P 1'
#
loop_
_entity.id
_entity.type
_entity.pdbx_description
1 polymer ?
#
loop_
_entity_poly.entity_id
_entity_poly.type
_entity_poly.pdbx_seq_one_letter_code
_entity_poly.pdbx_strand_id
1 'polypeptide(L)' 'MNPPQALADNSALLAVRFLLEVTSLVCVGVWAWRRTPSPWRLLLVIALPVVVGWAWGTFTVPDDPSRGGAGDVRTPGPL' A
#
# COMPACT_ATOMS: atom_id res chain seq x y z
N MET A 1 16.89 18.31 -11.94
CA MET A 1 15.77 17.59 -11.30
C MET A 1 14.70 18.61 -10.98
N ASN A 2 13.45 18.39 -11.38
CA ASN A 2 12.38 19.33 -11.04
C ASN A 2 12.13 19.27 -9.52
N PRO A 3 11.92 20.39 -8.82
CA PRO A 3 11.75 20.43 -7.37
C PRO A 3 10.75 19.39 -6.78
N PRO A 4 9.59 19.08 -7.40
CA PRO A 4 8.69 18.04 -6.88
C PRO A 4 9.27 16.61 -6.94
N GLN A 5 10.11 16.30 -7.92
CA GLN A 5 10.74 14.98 -8.04
C GLN A 5 11.79 14.77 -6.94
N ALA A 6 12.49 15.83 -6.53
CA ALA A 6 13.48 15.78 -5.44
C ALA A 6 12.85 15.43 -4.08
N LEU A 7 11.58 15.82 -3.86
CA LEU A 7 10.81 15.42 -2.68
C LEU A 7 10.28 13.99 -2.80
N ALA A 8 9.82 13.59 -3.99
CA ALA A 8 9.29 12.25 -4.25
C ALA A 8 10.35 11.15 -4.01
N ASP A 9 11.60 11.40 -4.40
CA ASP A 9 12.71 10.43 -4.29
C ASP A 9 13.47 10.53 -2.95
N ASN A 10 12.98 11.33 -2.01
CA ASN A 10 13.59 11.49 -0.70
C ASN A 10 13.46 10.19 0.12
N SER A 11 14.59 9.55 0.44
CA SER A 11 14.64 8.26 1.14
C SER A 11 13.97 8.27 2.52
N ALA A 12 14.01 9.38 3.25
CA ALA A 12 13.33 9.50 4.54
C ALA A 12 11.81 9.53 4.38
N LEU A 13 11.30 10.26 3.37
CA LEU A 13 9.86 10.30 3.09
C LEU A 13 9.35 8.95 2.58
N LEU A 14 10.13 8.25 1.76
CA LEU A 14 9.82 6.88 1.33
C LEU A 14 9.83 5.90 2.51
N ALA A 15 10.76 6.03 3.46
CA ALA A 15 10.76 5.21 4.67
C ALA A 15 9.53 5.47 5.53
N VAL A 16 9.13 6.74 5.72
CA VAL A 16 7.88 7.09 6.43
C VAL A 16 6.68 6.48 5.73
N ARG A 17 6.60 6.59 4.40
CA ARG A 17 5.53 5.99 3.61
C ARG A 17 5.49 4.47 3.80
N PHE A 18 6.62 3.79 3.71
CA PHE A 18 6.71 2.35 3.93
C PHE A 18 6.21 1.96 5.33
N LEU A 19 6.60 2.70 6.37
CA LEU A 19 6.12 2.46 7.74
C LEU A 19 4.60 2.63 7.86
N LEU A 20 4.02 3.63 7.18
CA LEU A 20 2.57 3.83 7.14
C LEU A 20 1.86 2.71 6.38
N GLU A 21 2.42 2.23 5.27
CA GLU A 21 1.89 1.09 4.51
C GLU A 21 1.86 -0.18 5.38
N VAL A 22 2.97 -0.51 6.06
CA VAL A 22 3.05 -1.66 6.98
C VAL A 22 2.06 -1.49 8.14
N THR A 23 2.00 -0.31 8.75
CA THR A 23 1.09 -0.02 9.87
C THR A 23 -0.37 -0.20 9.45
N SER A 24 -0.73 0.29 8.26
CA SER A 24 -2.07 0.12 7.68
C SER A 24 -2.43 -1.37 7.54
N LEU A 25 -1.54 -2.19 6.97
CA LEU A 25 -1.78 -3.63 6.80
C LEU A 25 -1.90 -4.37 8.14
N VAL A 26 -1.09 -4.00 9.14
CA VAL A 26 -1.20 -4.53 10.50
C VAL A 26 -2.56 -4.17 11.11
N CYS A 27 -3.02 -2.92 10.97
CA CYS A 27 -4.34 -2.49 11.44
C CYS A 27 -5.46 -3.32 10.81
N VAL A 28 -5.38 -3.61 9.51
CA VAL A 28 -6.34 -4.48 8.81
C VAL A 28 -6.32 -5.90 9.40
N GLY A 29 -5.14 -6.47 9.65
CA GLY A 29 -5.00 -7.79 10.27
C GLY A 29 -5.58 -7.85 11.69
N VAL A 30 -5.29 -6.84 12.52
CA VAL A 30 -5.86 -6.71 13.87
C VAL A 30 -7.38 -6.55 13.82
N TRP A 31 -7.89 -5.77 12.88
CA TRP A 31 -9.33 -5.63 12.67
C TRP A 31 -9.98 -6.97 12.28
N ALA A 32 -9.39 -7.70 11.33
CA ALA A 32 -9.87 -9.01 10.90
C ALA A 32 -9.89 -10.01 12.06
N TRP A 33 -8.87 -9.99 12.91
CA TRP A 33 -8.79 -10.84 14.10
C TRP A 33 -9.92 -10.55 15.09
N ARG A 34 -10.22 -9.28 15.34
CA ARG A 34 -11.27 -8.86 16.30
C ARG A 34 -12.67 -9.12 15.78
N ARG A 35 -12.90 -9.05 14.46
CA ARG A 35 -14.24 -9.14 13.88
C ARG A 35 -14.64 -10.54 13.44
N THR A 36 -13.67 -11.41 13.16
CA THR A 36 -13.93 -12.72 12.56
C THR A 36 -14.03 -13.82 13.62
N PRO A 37 -15.16 -14.52 13.73
CA PRO A 37 -15.28 -15.70 14.59
C PRO A 37 -14.51 -16.91 14.02
N SER A 38 -14.21 -17.88 14.88
CA SER A 38 -13.64 -19.18 14.48
C SER A 38 -14.63 -19.95 13.59
N PRO A 39 -14.18 -20.73 12.58
CA PRO A 39 -12.80 -21.11 12.25
C PRO A 39 -12.07 -20.20 11.27
N TRP A 40 -12.79 -19.30 10.59
CA TRP A 40 -12.26 -18.50 9.48
C TRP A 40 -11.28 -17.40 9.90
N ARG A 41 -11.13 -17.15 11.20
CA ARG A 41 -10.30 -16.06 11.74
C ARG A 41 -8.87 -16.08 11.19
N LEU A 42 -8.19 -17.22 11.23
CA LEU A 42 -6.79 -17.30 10.78
C LEU A 42 -6.64 -17.03 9.29
N LEU A 43 -7.55 -17.58 8.48
CA LEU A 43 -7.55 -17.37 7.04
C LEU A 43 -7.78 -15.90 6.70
N LEU A 44 -8.79 -15.26 7.29
CA LEU A 44 -9.10 -13.86 6.99
C LEU A 44 -8.05 -12.88 7.51
N VAL A 45 -7.38 -13.19 8.63
CA VAL A 45 -6.30 -12.33 9.17
C VAL A 45 -5.12 -12.22 8.23
N ILE A 46 -4.88 -13.24 7.39
CA ILE A 46 -3.81 -13.24 6.38
C ILE A 46 -4.36 -12.77 5.03
N ALA A 47 -5.50 -13.32 4.61
CA ALA A 47 -6.06 -13.05 3.29
C ALA A 47 -6.43 -11.57 3.11
N LEU A 48 -7.00 -10.91 4.14
CA LEU A 48 -7.41 -9.50 4.00
C LEU A 48 -6.22 -8.57 3.77
N PRO A 49 -5.16 -8.55 4.61
CA PRO A 49 -4.00 -7.71 4.37
C PRO A 49 -3.33 -7.99 3.01
N VAL A 50 -3.28 -9.25 2.59
CA VAL A 50 -2.72 -9.61 1.27
C VAL A 50 -3.55 -9.02 0.13
N VAL A 51 -4.87 -9.17 0.16
CA VAL A 51 -5.76 -8.62 -0.88
C VAL A 51 -5.72 -7.09 -0.89
N VAL A 52 -5.73 -6.46 0.29
CA VAL A 52 -5.63 -5.00 0.41
C VAL A 52 -4.28 -4.49 -0.10
N GLY A 53 -3.17 -5.15 0.28
CA GLY A 53 -1.83 -4.79 -0.18
C GLY A 53 -1.68 -4.97 -1.68
N TRP A 54 -2.22 -6.07 -2.23
CA TRP A 54 -2.25 -6.30 -3.67
C TRP A 54 -3.02 -5.19 -4.38
N ALA A 55 -4.27 -4.93 -4.00
CA ALA A 55 -5.08 -3.88 -4.59
C ALA A 55 -4.39 -2.51 -4.51
N TRP A 56 -3.79 -2.17 -3.36
CA TRP A 56 -3.05 -0.93 -3.17
C TRP A 56 -1.83 -0.81 -4.10
N GLY A 57 -1.13 -1.92 -4.35
CA GLY A 57 0.04 -1.98 -5.22
C GLY A 57 -0.30 -2.00 -6.71
N THR A 58 -1.43 -2.61 -7.09
CA THR A 58 -1.84 -2.79 -8.49
C THR A 58 -2.22 -1.48 -9.18
N PHE A 59 -2.89 -0.56 -8.47
CA PHE A 59 -3.30 0.73 -9.03
C PHE A 59 -2.20 1.77 -8.82
N THR A 60 -1.53 2.18 -9.91
CA THR A 60 -0.47 3.20 -9.87
C THR A 60 -0.66 4.26 -10.92
N VAL A 61 -0.29 5.50 -10.58
CA VAL A 61 -0.12 6.57 -11.57
C VAL A 61 1.06 6.20 -12.48
N PRO A 62 0.92 6.32 -13.81
CA PRO A 62 2.02 6.09 -14.75
C PRO A 62 3.24 6.96 -14.41
N ASP A 63 4.44 6.37 -14.54
CA ASP A 63 5.71 7.06 -14.33
C ASP A 63 5.90 7.68 -12.93
N ASP A 64 5.20 7.19 -11.90
CA ASP A 64 5.43 7.57 -10.49
C ASP A 64 6.77 6.99 -10.00
N PRO A 65 7.81 7.84 -9.80
CA PRO A 65 9.13 7.37 -9.39
C PRO A 65 9.12 6.77 -7.98
N SER A 66 8.16 7.16 -7.13
CA SER A 66 7.99 6.58 -5.79
C SER A 66 7.50 5.13 -5.81
N ARG A 67 7.02 4.64 -6.96
CA ARG A 67 6.47 3.28 -7.15
C ARG A 67 7.22 2.43 -8.18
N GLY A 68 8.36 2.91 -8.69
CA GLY A 68 9.18 2.16 -9.65
C GLY A 68 8.53 1.92 -11.02
N GLY A 69 7.41 2.60 -11.33
CA GLY A 69 6.78 2.59 -12.66
C GLY A 69 6.08 1.28 -13.10
N ALA A 70 5.94 0.30 -12.21
CA ALA A 70 5.58 -1.08 -12.59
C ALA A 70 4.16 -1.54 -12.15
N GLY A 71 3.20 -0.63 -11.97
CA GLY A 71 1.84 -1.04 -11.64
C GLY A 71 1.08 -1.59 -12.85
N ASP A 72 0.24 -2.59 -12.59
CA ASP A 72 -0.49 -3.35 -13.62
C ASP A 72 -1.69 -2.55 -14.18
N VAL A 73 -2.29 -1.67 -13.37
CA VAL A 73 -3.43 -0.83 -13.77
C VAL A 73 -3.09 0.65 -13.63
N ARG A 74 -3.12 1.36 -14.77
CA ARG A 74 -2.89 2.80 -14.87
C ARG A 74 -4.14 3.58 -14.46
N THR A 75 -4.01 4.46 -13.46
CA THR A 75 -5.07 5.39 -13.06
C THR A 75 -4.74 6.83 -13.47
N PRO A 76 -5.75 7.68 -13.78
CA PRO A 76 -5.52 9.10 -14.04
C PRO A 76 -4.88 9.78 -12.83
N GLY A 77 -3.89 10.63 -13.08
CA GLY A 77 -3.30 11.47 -12.04
C GLY A 77 -4.25 12.59 -11.60
N PRO A 78 -3.92 13.32 -10.51
CA PRO A 78 -4.63 14.53 -10.11
C PRO A 78 -4.63 15.55 -11.26
N LEU A 79 -5.77 16.21 -11.48
CA LEU A 79 -5.92 17.33 -12.41
C LEU A 79 -5.20 18.59 -11.91
#